data_AF-A0A926PJP4-F1
#
_entry.id   AF-A0A926PJP4-F1
#
_cell.length_a   1.000
_cell.length_b   1.000
_cell.length_c   1.000
_cell.angle_alpha   90.00
_cell.angle_beta   90.00
_cell.angle_gamma   90.00
#
_symmetry.space_group_name_H-M   'P 1'
#
loop_
_entity.id
_entity.type
_entity.pdbx_description
1 polymer ?
#
loop_
_entity_poly.entity_id
_entity_poly.type
_entity_poly.pdbx_seq_one_letter_code
_entity_poly.pdbx_strand_id
1 'polypeptide(L)' 'MSLNDVVETIKTLSFEEKQEIQALLAQYLREERREKIYANYQQSRLEEQRSELKFSSNLNELKQLLEE' A
#
# COMPACT_ATOMS: atom_id res chain seq x y z
N MET A 1 -2.12 7.89 23.15
CA MET A 1 -0.72 8.07 22.75
C MET A 1 -0.72 8.89 21.47
N SER A 2 -0.12 10.08 21.51
CA SER A 2 0.02 10.98 20.36
C SER A 2 1.22 10.55 19.49
N LEU A 3 1.30 11.05 18.25
CA LEU A 3 2.49 10.85 17.42
C LEU A 3 3.76 11.37 18.11
N ASN A 4 3.66 12.49 18.82
CA ASN A 4 4.77 13.02 19.61
C ASN A 4 5.20 12.03 20.70
N ASP A 5 4.26 11.41 21.41
CA ASP A 5 4.58 10.43 22.46
C ASP A 5 5.34 9.22 21.87
N VAL A 6 4.94 8.76 20.68
CA VAL A 6 5.62 7.67 19.96
C VAL A 6 7.03 8.08 19.57
N VAL A 7 7.21 9.28 19.00
CA VAL A 7 8.52 9.80 18.59
C VAL A 7 9.46 9.93 19.79
N GLU A 8 8.99 10.50 20.90
CA GLU A 8 9.79 10.63 22.12
C GLU A 8 10.16 9.26 22.70
N THR A 9 9.23 8.30 22.65
CA THR A 9 9.53 6.92 23.07
C THR A 9 10.63 6.31 22.20
N ILE A 10 10.51 6.40 20.87
CA ILE A 10 11.52 5.87 19.93
C ILE A 10 12.89 6.52 20.16
N LYS A 11 12.96 7.82 20.49
CA LYS A 11 14.23 8.50 20.78
C LYS A 11 14.98 7.85 21.94
N THR A 12 14.28 7.42 22.98
CA THR A 12 14.86 6.84 24.20
C THR A 12 15.43 5.43 24.03
N LEU A 13 15.08 4.74 22.93
CA LEU A 13 15.54 3.38 22.66
C LEU A 13 17.03 3.30 22.34
N SER A 14 17.63 2.14 22.59
CA SER A 14 18.97 1.78 22.13
C SER A 14 19.04 1.73 20.60
N PHE A 15 20.26 1.64 20.06
CA PHE A 15 20.45 1.56 18.62
C PHE A 15 19.85 0.27 18.04
N GLU A 16 20.06 -0.85 18.73
CA GLU A 16 19.57 -2.18 18.37
C GLU A 16 18.04 -2.23 18.33
N GLU A 17 17.38 -1.68 19.36
CA GLU A 17 15.91 -1.59 19.42
C GLU A 17 15.34 -0.73 18.28
N LYS A 18 16.03 0.38 17.94
CA LYS A 18 15.63 1.21 16.78
C LYS A 18 15.74 0.45 15.46
N GLN A 19 16.79 -0.37 15.30
CA GLN A 19 16.95 -1.20 14.10
C GLN A 19 15.88 -2.28 14.01
N GLU A 20 15.53 -2.91 15.13
CA GLU A 20 14.45 -3.91 15.17
C GLU A 20 13.09 -3.29 14.81
N ILE A 21 12.75 -2.14 15.40
CA ILE A 21 11.54 -1.39 15.05
C ILE A 21 11.53 -1.02 13.57
N GLN A 22 12.66 -0.57 13.02
CA GLN A 22 12.76 -0.25 11.60
C GLN A 22 12.46 -1.48 10.72
N ALA A 23 12.98 -2.66 11.08
CA ALA A 23 12.72 -3.89 10.36
C ALA A 23 11.25 -4.31 10.43
N LEU A 24 10.63 -4.20 11.61
CA LEU A 24 9.21 -4.50 11.83
C LEU A 24 8.29 -3.54 11.06
N LEU A 25 8.54 -2.22 11.14
CA LEU A 25 7.78 -1.23 10.39
C LEU A 25 7.87 -1.47 8.87
N ALA A 26 9.06 -1.82 8.37
CA ALA A 26 9.22 -2.18 6.97
C ALA A 26 8.40 -3.43 6.59
N GLN A 27 8.25 -4.40 7.48
CA GLN A 27 7.36 -5.55 7.26
C GLN A 27 5.89 -5.12 7.21
N TYR A 28 5.42 -4.33 8.17
CA TYR A 28 4.02 -3.89 8.20
C TYR A 28 3.63 -3.09 6.96
N LEU A 29 4.47 -2.15 6.52
CA LEU A 29 4.23 -1.41 5.28
C LEU A 29 4.17 -2.31 4.04
N ARG A 30 4.95 -3.41 4.02
CA ARG A 30 4.85 -4.41 2.94
C ARG A 30 3.53 -5.17 3.01
N GLU A 31 3.07 -5.53 4.21
CA GLU A 31 1.80 -6.23 4.42
C GLU A 31 0.62 -5.37 3.96
N GLU A 32 0.55 -4.11 4.40
CA GLU A 32 -0.49 -3.15 3.99
C GLU A 32 -0.53 -2.99 2.46
N ARG A 33 0.64 -2.91 1.82
CA ARG A 33 0.71 -2.85 0.35
C ARG A 33 0.22 -4.14 -0.31
N ARG A 34 0.52 -5.32 0.27
CA ARG A 34 0.02 -6.61 -0.22
C ARG A 34 -1.49 -6.69 -0.10
N GLU A 35 -2.07 -6.24 1.01
CA GLU A 35 -3.52 -6.19 1.19
C GLU A 35 -4.19 -5.30 0.15
N LYS A 36 -3.62 -4.12 -0.15
CA LYS A 36 -4.13 -3.25 -1.21
C LYS A 36 -4.08 -3.91 -2.59
N ILE A 37 -3.00 -4.63 -2.90
CA ILE A 37 -2.89 -5.40 -4.16
C ILE A 37 -3.96 -6.49 -4.22
N TYR A 38 -4.17 -7.21 -3.12
CA TYR A 38 -5.17 -8.27 -3.05
C TYR A 38 -6.60 -7.71 -3.20
N ALA A 39 -6.91 -6.59 -2.55
CA ALA A 39 -8.19 -5.91 -2.71
C ALA A 39 -8.44 -5.49 -4.16
N ASN A 40 -7.43 -4.86 -4.81
CA ASN A 40 -7.52 -4.50 -6.23
C ASN A 40 -7.74 -5.74 -7.11
N TYR A 41 -7.04 -6.84 -6.84
CA TYR A 41 -7.23 -8.09 -7.57
C TYR A 41 -8.66 -8.64 -7.43
N GLN A 42 -9.20 -8.68 -6.21
CA GLN A 42 -10.58 -9.13 -5.99
C GLN A 42 -11.58 -8.24 -6.73
N GLN A 43 -11.36 -6.93 -6.72
CA GLN A 43 -12.19 -5.98 -7.46
C GLN A 43 -12.11 -6.23 -8.97
N SER A 44 -10.91 -6.39 -9.55
CA SER A 44 -10.75 -6.69 -10.97
C SER A 44 -11.39 -8.02 -11.38
N ARG A 45 -11.43 -9.02 -10.48
CA ARG A 45 -12.14 -10.29 -10.74
C ARG A 45 -13.65 -10.11 -10.82
N LEU A 46 -14.24 -9.23 -10.02
CA LEU A 46 -15.66 -8.88 -10.11
C LEU A 46 -15.97 -8.12 -11.40
N GLU A 47 -15.11 -7.17 -11.78
CA GLU A 47 -15.22 -6.42 -13.04
C GLU A 47 -15.10 -7.35 -14.25
N GLU A 48 -14.20 -8.34 -14.20
CA GLU A 48 -14.07 -9.36 -15.23
C GLU A 48 -15.36 -10.15 -15.41
N GLN A 49 -15.94 -10.63 -14.29
CA GLN A 49 -17.21 -11.38 -14.29
C GLN A 49 -18.36 -10.55 -14.85
N ARG A 50 -18.33 -9.23 -14.67
CA ARG A 50 -19.34 -8.29 -15.19
C ARG A 50 -19.02 -7.78 -16.60
N SER A 51 -17.90 -8.20 -17.20
CA SER A 51 -17.40 -7.67 -18.48
C SER A 51 -17.17 -6.14 -18.47
N GLU A 52 -16.80 -5.60 -17.31
CA GLU A 52 -16.55 -4.17 -17.07
C GLU A 52 -15.06 -3.79 -17.24
N LEU A 53 -14.16 -4.77 -17.33
CA LEU A 53 -12.74 -4.52 -17.54
C LEU A 53 -12.50 -3.86 -18.90
N LYS A 54 -11.94 -2.64 -18.85
CA LYS A 54 -11.50 -1.90 -20.03
C LYS A 54 -9.98 -2.00 -20.16
N PHE A 55 -9.53 -2.39 -21.34
CA PHE A 55 -8.12 -2.43 -21.69
C PHE A 55 -7.90 -1.56 -22.92
N SER A 56 -6.75 -0.89 -22.96
CA SER A 56 -6.29 -0.23 -24.19
C SER A 56 -4.79 -0.48 -24.37
N SER A 57 -4.39 -0.72 -25.60
CA SER A 57 -2.98 -0.74 -26.02
C SER A 57 -2.49 0.65 -26.46
N ASN A 58 -3.37 1.66 -26.46
CA ASN A 58 -3.06 3.03 -26.81
C ASN A 58 -2.78 3.86 -25.56
N LEU A 59 -1.59 4.45 -25.50
CA LEU A 59 -1.15 5.25 -24.35
C LEU A 59 -2.04 6.47 -24.08
N ASN A 60 -2.60 7.10 -25.12
CA ASN A 60 -3.45 8.28 -24.95
C ASN A 60 -4.81 7.91 -24.34
N GLU A 61 -5.39 6.79 -24.76
CA GLU A 61 -6.63 6.26 -24.19
C GLU A 61 -6.42 5.78 -22.75
N LEU A 62 -5.28 5.13 -22.46
CA LEU A 62 -4.92 4.74 -21.09
C LEU A 62 -4.82 5.95 -20.14
N LYS A 63 -4.26 7.08 -20.60
CA LYS A 63 -4.19 8.30 -19.78
C LYS A 63 -5.58 8.86 -19.46
N GLN A 64 -6.49 8.87 -20.44
CA GLN A 64 -7.87 9.32 -20.22
C GLN A 64 -8.58 8.44 -19.19
N LEU A 65 -8.41 7.11 -19.27
CA LEU A 65 -9.00 6.16 -18.30
C LEU A 65 -8.46 6.31 -16.87
N LEU A 66 -7.26 6.90 -16.68
CA LEU A 66 -6.67 7.16 -15.36
C LEU A 66 -7.13 8.49 -14.75
N GLU A 67 -7.73 9.37 -15.56
CA GLU A 67 -8.22 10.70 -15.16
C GLU A 67 -9.74 10.73 -14.92
N GLU A 68 -10.46 9.66 -15.28
CA GLU A 68 -11.89 9.40 -14.94
C GLU A 68 -12.07 9.02 -13.46
#